data_AF-A0A3P7KWN3-F1
#
_entry.id   AF-A0A3P7KWN3-F1
#
_cell.length_a   1.000
_cell.length_b   1.000
_cell.length_c   1.000
_cell.angle_alpha   90.00
_cell.angle_beta   90.00
_cell.angle_gamma   90.00
#
_symmetry.space_group_name_H-M   'P 1'
#
loop_
_entity.id
_entity.type
_entity.pdbx_description
1 polymer ?
#
loop_
_entity_poly.entity_id
_entity_poly.type
_entity_poly.pdbx_seq_one_letter_code
_entity_poly.pdbx_strand_id
1 'polypeptide(L)'
;MRGCLLGIWFSILDVLSSIAIRTNACLIAFTTAFINRLVYVLYYSPTRTMQGYTNFSLSYMSADRFTAPKSNRDILNGSEYPDLRQAPWDPQPYEYLPAFWHILAIKFAFVFAFEIEDEDAKTPPEEKPPTTLPPLQFNNYEHPEYNVGLIASSSPLLPL
;
A
#
# COMPACT_ATOMS: atom_id res chain seq x y z
N MET A 1 -43.83 9.73 3.12
CA MET A 1 -42.73 8.74 3.16
C MET A 1 -41.45 9.45 2.75
N ARG A 2 -40.62 9.81 3.71
CA ARG A 2 -39.34 10.50 3.48
C ARG A 2 -38.25 9.59 4.06
N GLY A 3 -37.21 9.27 3.28
CA GLY A 3 -35.90 8.96 3.85
C GLY A 3 -35.18 7.65 3.50
N CYS A 4 -35.77 6.65 2.83
CA CYS A 4 -35.05 5.36 2.64
C CYS A 4 -34.31 5.18 1.30
N LEU A 5 -34.35 6.15 0.38
CA LEU A 5 -33.69 6.00 -0.93
C LEU A 5 -32.18 6.29 -0.90
N LEU A 6 -31.66 6.99 0.12
CA LEU A 6 -30.25 7.40 0.19
C LEU A 6 -29.28 6.26 0.58
N GLY A 7 -29.76 5.18 1.19
CA GLY A 7 -28.91 4.09 1.66
C GLY A 7 -28.26 3.28 0.52
N ILE A 8 -29.01 3.00 -0.55
CA ILE A 8 -28.47 2.25 -1.69
C ILE A 8 -27.44 3.07 -2.47
N TRP A 9 -27.67 4.38 -2.63
CA TRP A 9 -26.72 5.29 -3.28
C TRP A 9 -25.41 5.38 -2.51
N PHE A 10 -25.46 5.42 -1.18
CA PHE A 10 -24.24 5.43 -0.35
C PHE A 10 -23.43 4.16 -0.52
N SER A 11 -24.08 3.00 -0.59
CA SER A 11 -23.43 1.71 -0.84
C SER A 11 -22.75 1.67 -2.21
N ILE A 12 -23.39 2.25 -3.24
CA ILE A 12 -22.82 2.33 -4.58
C ILE A 12 -21.63 3.29 -4.61
N LEU A 13 -21.75 4.46 -3.96
CA LEU A 13 -20.68 5.45 -3.91
C LEU A 13 -19.47 4.95 -3.13
N ASP A 14 -19.65 4.15 -2.09
CA ASP A 14 -18.57 3.52 -1.33
C ASP A 14 -17.74 2.57 -2.21
N VAL A 15 -18.41 1.69 -2.96
CA VAL A 15 -17.75 0.80 -3.94
C VAL A 15 -17.05 1.60 -5.03
N LEU A 16 -17.69 2.64 -5.57
CA LEU A 16 -17.10 3.49 -6.59
C LEU A 16 -15.87 4.25 -6.08
N SER A 17 -15.90 4.73 -4.85
CA SER A 17 -14.78 5.42 -4.20
C SER A 17 -13.57 4.48 -4.11
N SER A 18 -13.78 3.27 -3.61
CA SER A 18 -12.73 2.26 -3.48
C SER A 18 -12.15 1.84 -4.85
N ILE A 19 -12.99 1.69 -5.88
CA ILE A 19 -12.51 1.41 -7.25
C ILE A 19 -11.76 2.60 -7.86
N ALA A 20 -12.20 3.83 -7.58
CA ALA A 20 -11.57 5.03 -8.13
C ALA A 20 -10.13 5.20 -7.64
N ILE A 21 -9.87 4.96 -6.36
CA ILE A 21 -8.51 5.03 -5.78
C ILE A 21 -7.58 4.04 -6.47
N ARG A 22 -7.99 2.76 -6.57
CA ARG A 22 -7.23 1.71 -7.27
C ARG A 22 -6.99 2.06 -8.74
N THR A 23 -7.99 2.62 -9.41
CA THR A 23 -7.88 3.00 -10.83
C THR A 23 -6.86 4.12 -11.01
N ASN A 24 -6.85 5.13 -10.14
CA ASN A 24 -5.88 6.22 -10.20
C ASN A 24 -4.45 5.71 -9.97
N ALA A 25 -4.25 4.81 -9.00
CA ALA A 25 -2.96 4.17 -8.77
C ALA A 25 -2.48 3.38 -10.01
N CYS A 26 -3.38 2.61 -10.62
CA CYS A 26 -3.09 1.88 -11.86
C CYS A 26 -2.73 2.80 -13.02
N LEU A 27 -3.43 3.93 -13.19
CA LEU A 27 -3.12 4.91 -14.24
C LEU A 27 -1.71 5.48 -14.05
N ILE A 28 -1.33 5.83 -12.82
CA ILE A 28 0.01 6.31 -12.51
C ILE A 28 1.05 5.22 -12.79
N ALA A 29 0.82 3.97 -12.33
CA ALA A 29 1.79 2.90 -12.46
C ALA A 29 2.00 2.40 -13.90
N PHE A 30 0.91 2.18 -14.64
CA PHE A 30 0.95 1.52 -15.94
C PHE A 30 0.96 2.48 -17.12
N THR A 31 0.19 3.56 -17.07
CA THR A 31 0.05 4.49 -18.20
C THR A 31 1.19 5.49 -18.23
N THR A 32 1.61 5.99 -17.07
CA THR A 32 2.68 6.99 -17.03
C THR A 32 4.07 6.34 -17.07
N ALA A 33 5.04 7.04 -17.64
CA ALA A 33 6.44 6.64 -17.58
C ALA A 33 7.10 6.95 -16.22
N PHE A 34 6.32 7.32 -15.19
CA PHE A 34 6.85 7.72 -13.89
C PHE A 34 7.64 6.60 -13.22
N ILE A 35 7.02 5.43 -13.03
CA ILE A 35 7.67 4.29 -12.37
C ILE A 35 8.88 3.82 -13.17
N ASN A 36 8.79 3.76 -14.50
CA ASN A 36 9.92 3.36 -15.34
C ASN A 36 11.14 4.28 -15.15
N ARG A 37 10.91 5.61 -15.13
CA ARG A 37 11.98 6.60 -14.93
C ARG A 37 12.53 6.57 -13.51
N LEU A 38 11.66 6.39 -12.51
CA LEU A 38 12.06 6.27 -11.11
C LEU A 38 12.98 5.06 -10.92
N VAL A 39 12.57 3.88 -11.41
CA VAL A 39 13.35 2.65 -11.31
C VAL A 39 14.70 2.80 -12.01
N TYR A 40 14.71 3.43 -13.20
CA TYR A 40 15.96 3.70 -13.91
C TYR A 40 16.92 4.55 -13.07
N VAL A 41 16.45 5.68 -12.54
CA VAL A 41 17.28 6.60 -11.75
C VAL A 41 17.79 5.94 -10.46
N LEU A 42 16.97 5.11 -9.82
CA LEU A 42 17.32 4.50 -8.53
C LEU A 42 18.23 3.28 -8.65
N TYR A 43 18.00 2.41 -9.64
CA TYR A 43 18.66 1.10 -9.72
C TYR A 43 19.67 0.97 -10.88
N TYR A 44 19.41 1.63 -12.00
CA TYR A 44 20.18 1.42 -13.24
C TYR A 44 21.10 2.61 -13.58
N SER A 45 20.84 3.80 -13.05
CA SER A 45 21.62 5.01 -13.33
C SER A 45 22.85 5.09 -12.40
N PRO A 46 24.08 5.14 -12.94
CA PRO A 46 25.28 5.26 -12.13
C PRO A 46 25.40 6.63 -11.44
N THR A 47 24.79 7.66 -12.01
CA THR A 47 24.84 9.05 -11.51
C THR A 47 23.51 9.53 -10.92
N ARG A 48 22.49 8.65 -10.84
CA ARG A 48 21.10 9.00 -10.51
C ARG A 48 20.54 10.13 -11.36
N THR A 49 21.00 10.22 -12.60
CA THR A 49 20.47 11.15 -13.60
C THR A 49 19.67 10.39 -14.65
N MET A 50 18.85 11.10 -15.42
CA MET A 50 18.09 10.52 -16.54
C MET A 50 18.95 10.32 -17.81
N GLN A 51 20.26 10.58 -17.73
CA GLN A 51 21.18 10.35 -18.84
C GLN A 51 21.21 8.85 -19.18
N GLY A 52 21.06 8.51 -20.45
CA GLY A 52 21.02 7.12 -20.93
C GLY A 52 19.65 6.44 -20.81
N TYR A 53 18.62 7.08 -20.25
CA TYR A 53 17.28 6.48 -20.11
C TYR A 53 16.72 6.02 -21.46
N THR A 54 16.88 6.83 -22.51
CA THR A 54 16.40 6.50 -23.85
C THR A 54 17.00 5.20 -24.37
N ASN A 55 18.32 5.04 -24.24
CA ASN A 55 19.03 3.82 -24.65
C ASN A 55 18.60 2.61 -23.82
N PHE A 56 18.40 2.79 -22.51
CA PHE A 56 17.87 1.73 -21.64
C PHE A 56 16.43 1.32 -21.99
N SER A 57 15.59 2.27 -22.40
CA SER A 57 14.16 2.03 -22.68
C SER A 57 13.87 1.50 -24.08
N LEU A 58 14.89 1.40 -24.94
CA LEU A 58 14.77 1.00 -26.33
C LEU A 58 15.43 -0.35 -26.56
N SER A 59 14.84 -1.15 -27.43
CA SER A 59 15.37 -2.42 -27.91
C SER A 59 15.67 -2.36 -29.39
N TYR A 60 16.69 -3.08 -29.83
CA TYR A 60 17.09 -3.17 -31.23
C TYR A 60 16.32 -4.25 -31.99
N MET A 61 15.78 -3.87 -33.15
CA MET A 61 15.16 -4.81 -34.08
C MET A 61 16.12 -5.18 -35.20
N SER A 62 16.29 -6.48 -35.46
CA SER A 62 16.87 -6.96 -36.72
C SER A 62 15.77 -7.31 -37.70
N ALA A 63 15.86 -6.75 -38.90
CA ALA A 63 14.91 -6.99 -39.98
C ALA A 63 15.03 -8.39 -40.61
N ASP A 64 16.09 -9.15 -40.28
CA ASP A 64 16.29 -10.51 -40.82
C ASP A 64 15.20 -11.50 -40.37
N ARG A 65 14.55 -11.22 -39.25
CA ARG A 65 13.46 -12.05 -38.72
C ARG A 65 12.15 -11.92 -39.50
N PHE A 66 11.99 -10.90 -40.34
CA PHE A 66 10.74 -10.65 -41.04
C PHE A 66 10.81 -11.08 -42.50
N THR A 67 9.78 -11.77 -42.96
CA THR A 67 9.57 -12.09 -44.38
C THR A 67 9.11 -10.84 -45.13
N ALA A 68 10.01 -9.88 -45.31
CA ALA A 68 9.76 -8.62 -46.01
C ALA A 68 10.69 -8.46 -47.22
N PRO A 69 10.31 -7.63 -48.22
CA PRO A 69 11.20 -7.29 -49.34
C PRO A 69 12.50 -6.67 -48.84
N LYS A 70 13.62 -6.93 -49.54
CA LYS A 70 14.96 -6.42 -49.15
C LYS A 70 14.97 -4.90 -48.90
N SER A 71 14.30 -4.14 -49.77
CA SER A 71 14.14 -2.69 -49.63
C SER A 71 13.56 -2.27 -48.27
N ASN A 72 12.60 -3.03 -47.74
CA ASN A 72 11.96 -2.74 -46.46
C ASN A 72 12.80 -3.24 -45.30
N ARG A 73 13.53 -4.34 -45.50
CA ARG A 73 14.44 -4.89 -44.49
C ARG A 73 15.60 -3.95 -44.23
N ASP A 74 16.16 -3.31 -45.25
CA ASP A 74 17.25 -2.34 -45.10
C ASP A 74 16.80 -1.10 -44.30
N ILE A 75 15.54 -0.70 -44.43
CA ILE A 75 14.94 0.41 -43.66
C ILE A 75 14.68 0.01 -42.20
N LEU A 76 14.26 -1.22 -41.97
CA LEU A 76 13.92 -1.73 -40.63
C LEU A 76 15.15 -2.19 -39.84
N ASN A 77 16.29 -2.40 -40.50
CA ASN A 77 17.47 -2.95 -39.86
C ASN A 77 18.12 -1.90 -38.95
N GLY A 78 18.20 -2.19 -37.65
CA GLY A 78 18.70 -1.22 -36.66
C GLY A 78 17.64 -0.21 -36.20
N SER A 79 16.35 -0.46 -36.50
CA SER A 79 15.28 0.33 -35.91
C SER A 79 15.11 -0.01 -34.43
N GLU A 80 15.01 1.04 -33.61
CA GLU A 80 14.82 0.96 -32.17
C GLU A 80 13.33 1.06 -31.84
N TYR A 81 12.85 0.24 -30.91
CA TYR A 81 11.45 0.26 -30.47
C TYR A 81 11.36 0.25 -28.94
N PRO A 82 10.31 0.86 -28.36
CA PRO A 82 10.15 0.94 -26.90
C PRO A 82 9.74 -0.42 -26.34
N ASP A 83 10.75 -1.19 -25.95
CA ASP A 83 10.59 -2.47 -25.27
C ASP A 83 11.86 -2.76 -24.47
N LEU A 84 11.76 -3.65 -23.49
CA LEU A 84 12.88 -4.06 -22.62
C LEU A 84 13.29 -5.48 -22.98
N ARG A 85 13.94 -5.65 -24.13
CA ARG A 85 14.40 -6.94 -24.65
C ARG A 85 15.89 -6.94 -24.93
N GLN A 86 16.46 -8.15 -24.92
CA GLN A 86 17.85 -8.36 -25.27
C GLN A 86 18.12 -8.04 -26.73
N ALA A 87 19.33 -7.55 -26.98
CA ALA A 87 19.76 -7.16 -28.31
C ALA A 87 19.95 -8.39 -29.23
N PRO A 88 19.92 -8.22 -30.56
CA PRO A 88 20.07 -9.35 -31.49
C PRO A 88 21.46 -10.02 -31.44
N TRP A 89 22.46 -9.37 -30.85
CA TRP A 89 23.82 -9.90 -30.69
C TRP A 89 24.05 -10.58 -29.33
N ASP A 90 23.08 -10.53 -28.43
CA ASP A 90 23.17 -11.21 -27.12
C ASP A 90 22.89 -12.72 -27.26
N PRO A 91 23.31 -13.55 -26.27
CA PRO A 91 23.13 -15.00 -26.32
C PRO A 91 21.67 -15.45 -26.47
N GLN A 92 20.72 -14.63 -26.00
CA GLN A 92 19.28 -14.91 -25.99
C GLN A 92 18.52 -13.77 -26.69
N PRO A 93 18.58 -13.70 -28.03
CA PRO A 93 18.06 -12.57 -28.78
C PRO A 93 16.55 -12.42 -28.61
N TYR A 94 16.09 -11.19 -28.34
CA TYR A 94 14.68 -10.82 -28.18
C TYR A 94 13.94 -11.42 -26.97
N GLU A 95 14.67 -12.00 -26.02
CA GLU A 95 14.08 -12.35 -24.72
C GLU A 95 13.87 -11.11 -23.85
N TYR A 96 12.92 -11.19 -22.91
CA TYR A 96 12.66 -10.10 -21.98
C TYR A 96 13.85 -9.89 -21.05
N LEU A 97 14.27 -8.64 -20.88
CA LEU A 97 15.30 -8.30 -19.89
C LEU A 97 14.77 -8.57 -18.47
N PRO A 98 15.63 -8.99 -17.53
CA PRO A 98 15.25 -9.06 -16.12
C PRO A 98 14.70 -7.72 -15.58
N ALA A 99 15.16 -6.61 -16.16
CA ALA A 99 14.66 -5.27 -15.86
C ALA A 99 13.16 -5.09 -16.14
N PHE A 100 12.61 -5.77 -17.15
CA PHE A 100 11.17 -5.77 -17.44
C PHE A 100 10.39 -6.31 -16.23
N TRP A 101 10.79 -7.47 -15.73
CA TRP A 101 10.15 -8.11 -14.58
C TRP A 101 10.35 -7.29 -13.30
N HIS A 102 11.51 -6.68 -13.14
CA HIS A 102 11.80 -5.81 -12.00
C HIS A 102 10.88 -4.58 -11.97
N ILE A 103 10.73 -3.89 -13.11
CA ILE A 103 9.82 -2.75 -13.25
C ILE A 103 8.37 -3.18 -13.02
N LEU A 104 7.97 -4.33 -13.57
CA LEU A 104 6.62 -4.86 -13.40
C LEU A 104 6.31 -5.14 -11.92
N ALA A 105 7.23 -5.76 -11.19
CA ALA A 105 7.09 -6.01 -9.76
C ALA A 105 6.92 -4.70 -8.97
N ILE A 106 7.71 -3.66 -9.30
CA ILE A 106 7.61 -2.35 -8.64
C ILE A 106 6.27 -1.66 -8.95
N LYS A 107 5.74 -1.79 -10.18
CA LYS A 107 4.41 -1.28 -10.53
C LYS A 107 3.31 -1.94 -9.70
N PHE A 108 3.37 -3.26 -9.52
CA PHE A 108 2.42 -3.96 -8.66
C PHE A 108 2.57 -3.56 -7.20
N ALA A 109 3.80 -3.47 -6.69
CA ALA A 109 4.06 -3.01 -5.32
C ALA A 109 3.51 -1.59 -5.08
N PHE A 110 3.66 -0.68 -6.06
CA PHE A 110 3.09 0.65 -6.00
C PHE A 110 1.56 0.60 -5.90
N VAL A 111 0.88 -0.19 -6.73
CA VAL A 111 -0.59 -0.30 -6.68
C VAL A 111 -1.06 -0.88 -5.35
N PHE A 112 -0.37 -1.88 -4.80
CA PHE A 112 -0.71 -2.45 -3.49
C PHE A 112 -0.46 -1.48 -2.33
N ALA A 113 0.55 -0.60 -2.42
CA ALA A 113 0.80 0.40 -1.40
C ALA A 113 -0.38 1.36 -1.20
N PHE A 114 -1.12 1.69 -2.28
CA PHE A 114 -2.33 2.53 -2.19
C PHE A 114 -3.51 1.82 -1.52
N GLU A 115 -3.52 0.49 -1.45
CA GLU A 115 -4.56 -0.27 -0.73
C GLU A 115 -4.28 -0.31 0.78
N ILE A 116 -2.99 -0.27 1.18
CA ILE A 116 -2.57 -0.40 2.59
C ILE A 116 -2.91 0.85 3.40
N GLU A 117 -2.97 2.03 2.77
CA GLU A 117 -3.30 3.28 3.46
C GLU A 117 -4.72 3.30 4.07
N ASP A 118 -5.61 2.39 3.68
CA ASP A 118 -6.98 2.30 4.20
C ASP A 118 -7.11 1.48 5.51
N GLU A 119 -6.11 0.65 5.88
CA GLU A 119 -6.17 -0.21 7.07
C GLU A 119 -5.70 0.49 8.36
N ASP A 120 -4.71 1.37 8.29
CA ASP A 120 -4.12 2.01 9.49
C ASP A 120 -5.03 3.07 10.14
N ALA A 121 -6.07 3.52 9.44
CA ALA A 121 -7.02 4.52 9.95
C ALA A 121 -8.18 3.93 10.79
N LYS A 122 -8.29 2.60 10.89
CA LYS A 122 -9.46 1.95 11.53
C LYS A 122 -9.24 1.45 12.96
N THR A 123 -8.08 1.73 13.56
CA THR A 123 -7.82 1.39 14.97
C THR A 123 -7.86 2.65 15.83
N PRO A 124 -8.90 2.84 16.67
CA PRO A 124 -8.86 3.86 17.72
C PRO A 124 -7.63 3.61 18.60
N PRO A 125 -6.93 4.66 19.07
CA PRO A 125 -5.83 4.49 20.02
C PRO A 125 -6.34 3.67 21.22
N GLU A 126 -5.67 2.56 21.49
CA GLU A 126 -5.93 1.71 22.65
C GLU A 126 -5.83 2.58 23.92
N GLU A 127 -6.97 2.95 24.50
CA GLU A 127 -7.03 3.59 25.81
C GLU A 127 -6.70 2.52 26.86
N LYS A 128 -5.42 2.42 27.22
CA LYS A 128 -4.96 1.57 28.32
C LYS A 128 -5.75 1.91 29.59
N PRO A 129 -6.43 0.95 30.25
CA PRO A 129 -7.21 1.24 31.44
C PRO A 129 -6.30 1.87 32.51
N PRO A 130 -6.77 2.92 33.22
CA PRO A 130 -5.97 3.62 34.21
C PRO A 130 -5.47 2.62 35.26
N THR A 131 -4.16 2.33 35.22
CA THR A 131 -3.50 1.34 36.09
C THR A 131 -3.24 1.89 37.49
N THR A 132 -3.97 2.92 37.90
CA THR A 132 -3.88 3.47 39.25
C THR A 132 -5.30 3.74 39.71
N LEU A 133 -5.88 2.74 40.39
CA LEU A 133 -7.10 2.97 41.17
C LEU A 133 -6.80 4.13 42.15
N PRO A 134 -7.61 5.20 42.18
CA PRO A 134 -7.52 6.15 43.28
C PRO A 134 -7.74 5.38 44.60
N PRO A 135 -7.02 5.71 45.69
CA PRO A 135 -7.20 5.03 46.96
C PRO A 135 -8.67 5.05 47.36
N LEU A 136 -9.22 3.88 47.70
CA LEU A 136 -10.59 3.75 48.18
C LEU A 136 -10.79 4.71 49.36
N GLN A 137 -11.50 5.81 49.12
CA GLN A 137 -12.01 6.65 50.20
C GLN A 137 -13.25 5.93 50.74
N PHE A 138 -13.08 5.18 51.82
CA PHE A 138 -14.19 4.71 52.65
C PHE A 138 -14.80 5.92 53.36
N ASN A 139 -15.62 6.68 52.64
CA ASN A 139 -16.49 7.65 53.29
C ASN A 139 -17.54 6.86 54.06
N ASN A 140 -17.51 6.98 55.39
CA ASN A 140 -18.55 6.48 56.27
C ASN A 140 -19.86 7.19 55.91
N TYR A 141 -20.65 6.57 55.05
CA TYR A 141 -22.06 6.91 54.89
C TYR A 141 -22.80 6.34 56.09
N GLU A 142 -23.11 7.21 57.05
CA GLU A 142 -24.13 6.91 58.06
C GLU A 142 -25.48 6.77 57.35
N HIS A 143 -25.93 5.52 57.18
CA HIS A 143 -27.28 5.22 56.74
C HIS A 143 -28.26 5.47 57.91
N PRO A 144 -29.28 6.32 57.76
CA PRO A 144 -30.15 6.72 58.87
C PRO A 144 -31.21 5.68 59.27
N GLU A 145 -31.17 4.44 58.77
CA GLU A 145 -32.29 3.52 58.93
C GLU A 145 -31.91 2.08 59.33
N TYR A 146 -31.00 1.89 60.28
CA TYR A 146 -30.97 0.64 61.05
C TYR A 146 -30.16 0.79 62.35
N ASN A 147 -30.83 1.25 63.42
CA ASN A 147 -30.36 1.02 64.79
C ASN A 147 -30.62 -0.45 65.16
N VAL A 148 -29.72 -1.34 64.75
CA VAL A 148 -29.62 -2.67 65.36
C VAL A 148 -28.69 -2.55 66.55
N GLY A 149 -29.30 -2.32 67.73
CA GLY A 149 -28.63 -2.52 69.00
C GLY A 149 -28.23 -3.99 69.14
N LEU A 150 -26.96 -4.29 68.91
CA LEU A 150 -26.35 -5.56 69.29
C LEU A 150 -25.61 -5.39 70.62
N ILE A 151 -26.41 -5.59 71.65
CA ILE A 151 -26.10 -6.26 72.93
C ILE A 151 -24.74 -6.99 72.97
N ALA A 152 -23.94 -6.55 73.94
CA ALA A 152 -22.81 -7.18 74.60
C ALA A 152 -22.47 -8.65 74.26
N SER A 153 -21.20 -8.88 73.92
CA SER A 153 -20.47 -10.05 74.41
C SER A 153 -19.16 -9.57 75.06
N SER A 154 -19.17 -9.64 76.39
CA SER A 154 -18.02 -9.47 77.26
C SER A 154 -17.04 -10.63 77.09
N SER A 155 -15.75 -10.33 76.95
CA SER A 155 -14.70 -10.94 77.79
C SER A 155 -13.39 -10.14 77.71
N PRO A 156 -12.55 -10.16 78.77
CA PRO A 156 -11.65 -9.06 79.07
C PRO A 156 -10.15 -9.47 79.13
N LEU A 157 -9.24 -8.48 79.19
CA LEU A 157 -7.86 -8.51 79.77
C LEU A 157 -6.78 -9.34 79.03
N LEU A 158 -5.47 -8.99 78.91
CA LEU A 158 -4.55 -7.97 79.48
C LEU A 158 -3.27 -7.85 78.59
N PRO A 159 -2.37 -6.86 78.83
CA PRO A 159 -1.13 -6.59 78.09
C PRO A 159 0.13 -7.15 78.76
N LEU A 160 1.23 -7.21 77.99
CA LEU A 160 2.62 -6.94 78.42
C LEU A 160 3.45 -6.54 77.19
#